data_AF-A0A0C2F8Z7-F1
#
_entry.id   AF-A0A0C2F8Z7-F1
#
_cell.length_a   1.000
_cell.length_b   1.000
_cell.length_c   1.000
_cell.angle_alpha   90.00
_cell.angle_beta   90.00
_cell.angle_gamma   90.00
#
_symmetry.space_group_name_H-M   'P 1'
#
loop_
_entity.id
_entity.type
_entity.pdbx_description
1 polymer ?
#
loop_
_entity_poly.entity_id
_entity_poly.type
_entity_poly.pdbx_seq_one_letter_code
_entity_poly.pdbx_strand_id
1 'polypeptide(L)'
;LIHNIKGSRDIAEDYPLPKQFKGFLYELRKKYGRTELCEHKHSCISNAAESFSYNFVIGIGVSSAMVLLRNLPILFKNPANLLNQLFSKSTLRIPTFFGLMPLIFHVIRCSLNRLPWSDTMFRNVTAGTASGFAMLAFPNVSIAMYVMWKAIEIIYFDLVKQGKLRALPYGDLLLYTVSTGYVLWQITIEPQAIRKGYLKFLLGLTGNR
;
A
#
# COMPACT_ATOMS: atom_id res chain seq x y z
N LEU A 1 -5.57 6.35 -0.53
CA LEU A 1 -5.46 4.86 -0.57
C LEU A 1 -6.81 4.12 -0.53
N ILE A 2 -7.95 4.80 -0.35
CA ILE A 2 -9.29 4.16 -0.20
C ILE A 2 -9.99 3.89 -1.55
N HIS A 3 -9.43 4.37 -2.67
CA HIS A 3 -10.14 4.41 -3.95
C HIS A 3 -10.47 3.07 -4.59
N ASN A 4 -9.92 1.94 -4.10
CA ASN A 4 -10.05 0.63 -4.74
C ASN A 4 -10.47 -0.52 -3.80
N ILE A 5 -10.73 -0.25 -2.51
CA ILE A 5 -11.08 -1.30 -1.52
C ILE A 5 -12.60 -1.44 -1.37
N LYS A 6 -13.37 -0.38 -1.67
CA LYS A 6 -14.82 -0.50 -1.85
C LYS A 6 -15.07 -1.11 -3.22
N GLY A 7 -15.42 -2.40 -3.27
CA GLY A 7 -15.84 -3.12 -4.49
C GLY A 7 -17.08 -2.56 -5.20
N SER A 8 -17.50 -1.32 -4.94
CA SER A 8 -18.61 -0.64 -5.62
C SER A 8 -18.16 0.28 -6.75
N ARG A 9 -16.85 0.51 -6.94
CA ARG A 9 -16.35 1.23 -8.11
C ARG A 9 -15.30 0.37 -8.79
N ASP A 10 -15.78 -0.65 -9.51
CA ASP A 10 -15.03 -1.19 -10.63
C ASP A 10 -14.55 -0.01 -11.47
N ILE A 11 -13.30 -0.05 -11.94
CA ILE A 11 -12.66 1.06 -12.67
C ILE A 11 -13.64 1.55 -13.73
N ALA A 12 -14.00 2.83 -13.66
CA ALA A 12 -14.98 3.43 -14.54
C ALA A 12 -14.64 3.04 -15.99
N GLU A 13 -15.61 2.47 -16.70
CA GLU A 13 -15.53 2.02 -18.11
C GLU A 13 -14.95 3.09 -19.06
N ASP A 14 -14.82 4.33 -18.59
CA ASP A 14 -14.35 5.53 -19.28
C ASP A 14 -12.82 5.74 -19.28
N TYR A 15 -12.00 4.91 -18.63
CA TYR A 15 -10.55 5.14 -18.67
C TYR A 15 -9.95 4.74 -20.03
N PRO A 16 -9.03 5.56 -20.62
CA PRO A 16 -8.36 5.23 -21.87
C PRO A 16 -7.32 4.13 -21.66
N LEU A 17 -7.77 2.88 -21.53
CA LEU A 17 -6.90 1.71 -21.50
C LEU A 17 -6.34 1.42 -22.91
N PRO A 18 -5.05 1.00 -23.02
CA PRO A 18 -4.46 0.58 -24.29
C PRO A 18 -5.30 -0.52 -24.96
N LYS A 19 -5.49 -0.43 -26.29
CA LYS A 19 -6.33 -1.40 -27.05
C LYS A 19 -5.91 -2.85 -26.84
N GLN A 20 -4.61 -3.12 -26.77
CA GLN A 20 -4.06 -4.46 -26.51
C GLN A 20 -4.47 -4.99 -25.13
N PHE A 21 -4.45 -4.13 -24.11
CA PHE A 21 -4.85 -4.49 -22.76
C PHE A 21 -6.36 -4.76 -22.67
N LYS A 22 -7.19 -3.98 -23.38
CA LYS A 22 -8.64 -4.25 -23.49
C LYS A 22 -8.91 -5.62 -24.11
N GLY A 23 -8.18 -6.00 -25.16
CA GLY A 23 -8.28 -7.32 -25.79
C GLY A 23 -7.90 -8.46 -24.83
N PHE A 24 -6.81 -8.30 -24.09
CA PHE A 24 -6.39 -9.25 -23.07
C PHE A 24 -7.43 -9.43 -21.95
N LEU A 25 -8.01 -8.33 -21.45
CA LEU A 25 -9.07 -8.38 -20.44
C LEU A 25 -10.34 -9.05 -20.98
N TYR A 26 -10.67 -8.84 -22.25
CA TYR A 26 -11.81 -9.48 -22.90
C TYR A 26 -11.65 -11.00 -22.97
N GLU A 27 -10.47 -11.50 -23.34
CA GLU A 27 -10.17 -12.94 -23.33
C GLU A 27 -10.25 -13.54 -21.92
N LEU A 28 -9.73 -12.85 -20.91
CA LEU A 28 -9.85 -13.28 -19.51
C LEU A 28 -11.29 -13.30 -19.02
N ARG A 29 -12.14 -12.37 -19.47
CA ARG A 29 -13.57 -12.33 -19.14
C ARG A 29 -14.33 -13.47 -19.79
N LYS A 30 -13.96 -13.86 -21.02
CA LYS A 30 -14.57 -14.97 -21.75
C LYS A 30 -14.17 -16.33 -21.19
N LYS A 31 -12.91 -16.49 -20.77
CA LYS A 31 -12.35 -17.77 -20.33
C LYS A 31 -12.65 -18.12 -18.86
N TYR A 32 -12.83 -17.11 -18.01
CA TYR A 32 -13.03 -17.32 -16.57
C TYR A 32 -14.36 -16.72 -16.10
N GLY A 33 -15.09 -17.49 -15.29
CA GLY A 33 -16.35 -17.07 -14.69
C GLY A 33 -16.20 -16.23 -13.41
N ARG A 34 -17.33 -15.74 -12.92
CA ARG A 34 -17.50 -15.08 -11.61
C ARG A 34 -18.13 -16.05 -10.62
N THR A 35 -17.76 -15.96 -9.35
CA THR A 35 -18.45 -16.64 -8.25
C THR A 35 -19.66 -15.82 -7.78
N GLU A 36 -20.77 -16.45 -7.43
CA GLU A 36 -22.02 -15.78 -7.02
C GLU A 36 -21.85 -14.84 -5.80
N LEU A 37 -20.95 -15.21 -4.88
CA LEU A 37 -20.63 -14.43 -3.67
C LEU A 37 -19.68 -13.25 -3.91
N CYS A 38 -19.21 -13.03 -5.13
CA CYS A 38 -18.36 -11.90 -5.47
C CYS A 38 -19.19 -10.66 -5.84
N GLU A 39 -18.76 -9.48 -5.41
CA GLU A 39 -19.46 -8.20 -5.65
C GLU A 39 -19.09 -7.52 -7.00
N HIS A 40 -18.03 -7.99 -7.68
CA HIS A 40 -17.48 -7.33 -8.87
C HIS A 40 -18.24 -7.65 -10.17
N LYS A 41 -18.36 -6.71 -11.11
CA LYS A 41 -19.13 -6.85 -12.37
C LYS A 41 -18.52 -7.87 -13.34
N HIS A 42 -17.19 -7.99 -13.38
CA HIS A 42 -16.45 -8.82 -14.35
C HIS A 42 -15.93 -10.13 -13.75
N SER A 43 -15.12 -10.89 -14.50
CA SER A 43 -14.53 -12.15 -14.00
C SER A 43 -13.53 -11.90 -12.88
N CYS A 44 -13.38 -12.84 -11.94
CA CYS A 44 -12.50 -12.66 -10.78
C CYS A 44 -11.06 -12.35 -11.20
N ILE A 45 -10.59 -13.02 -12.26
CA ILE A 45 -9.23 -12.88 -12.78
C ILE A 45 -9.08 -11.58 -13.56
N SER A 46 -10.08 -11.19 -14.38
CA SER A 46 -10.01 -9.90 -15.09
C SER A 46 -9.93 -8.74 -14.10
N ASN A 47 -10.76 -8.76 -13.05
CA ASN A 47 -10.79 -7.71 -12.05
C ASN A 47 -9.47 -7.60 -11.26
N ALA A 48 -8.88 -8.74 -10.90
CA ALA A 48 -7.59 -8.77 -10.20
C ALA A 48 -6.45 -8.25 -11.09
N ALA A 49 -6.41 -8.65 -12.37
CA ALA A 49 -5.42 -8.21 -13.34
C ALA A 49 -5.55 -6.71 -13.69
N GLU A 50 -6.79 -6.23 -13.78
CA GLU A 50 -7.10 -4.82 -14.04
C GLU A 50 -6.65 -3.95 -12.86
N SER A 51 -6.99 -4.35 -11.64
CA SER A 51 -6.56 -3.69 -10.41
C SER A 51 -5.03 -3.67 -10.27
N PHE A 52 -4.37 -4.79 -10.55
CA PHE A 52 -2.90 -4.85 -10.57
C PHE A 52 -2.31 -3.84 -11.56
N SER A 53 -2.76 -3.89 -12.81
CA SER A 53 -2.18 -3.08 -13.89
C SER A 53 -2.41 -1.59 -13.66
N TYR A 54 -3.60 -1.21 -13.20
CA TYR A 54 -3.92 0.18 -12.88
C TYR A 54 -3.02 0.74 -11.77
N ASN A 55 -2.93 0.05 -10.63
CA ASN A 55 -2.10 0.50 -9.51
C ASN A 55 -0.60 0.45 -9.85
N PHE A 56 -0.18 -0.51 -10.69
CA PHE A 56 1.19 -0.61 -11.17
C PHE A 56 1.56 0.57 -12.09
N VAL A 57 0.69 0.95 -13.03
CA VAL A 57 0.90 2.11 -13.92
C VAL A 57 0.97 3.41 -13.13
N ILE A 58 0.08 3.61 -12.16
CA ILE A 58 0.16 4.76 -11.25
C ILE A 58 1.48 4.75 -10.47
N GLY A 59 1.85 3.59 -9.94
CA GLY A 59 3.12 3.41 -9.23
C GLY A 59 4.32 3.80 -10.09
N ILE A 60 4.37 3.34 -11.34
CA ILE A 60 5.41 3.73 -12.30
C ILE A 60 5.37 5.24 -12.54
N GLY A 61 4.19 5.83 -12.77
CA GLY A 61 4.05 7.27 -13.00
C GLY A 61 4.63 8.11 -11.87
N VAL A 62 4.29 7.76 -10.61
CA VAL A 62 4.81 8.44 -9.41
C VAL A 62 6.32 8.26 -9.27
N SER A 63 6.82 7.02 -9.41
CA SER A 63 8.26 6.76 -9.32
C SER A 63 9.05 7.47 -10.43
N SER A 64 8.49 7.53 -11.63
CA SER A 64 9.08 8.23 -12.78
C SER A 64 9.14 9.73 -12.55
N ALA A 65 8.04 10.34 -12.08
CA ALA A 65 7.99 11.75 -11.74
C ALA A 65 9.02 12.10 -10.65
N MET A 66 9.16 11.26 -9.62
CA MET A 66 10.11 11.49 -8.53
C MET A 66 11.57 11.40 -9.00
N VAL A 67 11.92 10.46 -9.88
CA VAL A 67 13.25 10.37 -10.49
C VAL A 67 13.51 11.56 -11.40
N LEU A 68 12.52 11.97 -12.20
CA LEU A 68 12.62 13.09 -13.11
C LEU A 68 12.85 14.41 -12.36
N LEU A 69 12.07 14.67 -11.31
CA LEU A 69 12.22 15.87 -10.46
C LEU A 69 13.62 15.96 -9.82
N ARG A 70 14.16 14.83 -9.35
CA ARG A 70 15.48 14.81 -8.70
C ARG A 70 16.63 15.02 -9.69
N ASN A 71 16.46 14.58 -10.94
CA ASN A 71 17.50 14.55 -11.96
C ASN A 71 17.18 15.43 -13.19
N LEU A 72 16.33 16.46 -13.02
CA LEU A 72 15.96 17.44 -14.06
C LEU A 72 17.14 17.93 -14.92
N PRO A 73 18.30 18.33 -14.35
CA PRO A 73 19.43 18.80 -15.16
C PRO A 73 20.16 17.69 -15.94
N ILE A 74 20.01 16.41 -15.55
CA ILE A 74 20.66 15.25 -16.18
C ILE A 74 19.80 14.70 -17.34
N LEU A 75 18.49 14.95 -17.30
CA LEU A 75 17.51 14.60 -18.34
C LEU A 75 17.92 15.09 -19.73
N PHE A 76 18.47 16.30 -19.81
CA PHE A 76 18.89 16.90 -21.08
C PHE A 76 20.24 16.40 -21.60
N LYS A 77 21.06 15.75 -20.77
CA LYS A 77 22.41 15.30 -21.17
C LYS A 77 22.46 13.83 -21.58
N ASN A 78 21.71 12.92 -20.93
CA ASN A 78 21.80 11.48 -21.22
C ASN A 78 20.49 10.72 -20.89
N PRO A 79 19.56 10.53 -21.85
CA PRO A 79 18.29 9.85 -21.60
C PRO A 79 18.42 8.34 -21.32
N ALA A 80 19.48 7.68 -21.84
CA ALA A 80 19.69 6.24 -21.65
C ALA A 80 19.98 5.86 -20.18
N ASN A 81 20.73 6.69 -19.45
CA ASN A 81 21.01 6.47 -18.03
C ASN A 81 19.75 6.63 -17.17
N LEU A 82 18.83 7.50 -17.59
CA LEU A 82 17.54 7.67 -16.92
C LEU A 82 16.63 6.47 -17.10
N LEU A 83 16.59 5.87 -18.29
CA LEU A 83 15.86 4.62 -18.52
C LEU A 83 16.40 3.49 -17.63
N ASN A 84 17.73 3.35 -17.55
CA ASN A 84 18.36 2.38 -16.64
C ASN A 84 18.06 2.67 -15.16
N GLN A 85 17.94 3.94 -14.78
CA GLN A 85 17.60 4.35 -13.42
C GLN A 85 16.11 4.15 -13.09
N LEU A 86 15.23 4.30 -14.09
CA LEU A 86 13.79 4.04 -14.00
C LEU A 86 13.51 2.54 -13.84
N PHE A 87 14.19 1.72 -14.63
CA PHE A 87 14.11 0.25 -14.58
C PHE A 87 15.04 -0.36 -13.52
N SER A 88 15.67 0.47 -12.68
CA SER A 88 16.45 -0.03 -11.56
C SER A 88 15.55 -0.78 -10.58
N LYS A 89 16.10 -1.85 -10.00
CA LYS A 89 15.41 -2.66 -8.97
C LYS A 89 14.92 -1.81 -7.80
N SER A 90 15.58 -0.70 -7.48
CA SER A 90 15.15 0.19 -6.39
C SER A 90 13.88 0.97 -6.73
N THR A 91 13.77 1.47 -7.96
CA THR A 91 12.64 2.25 -8.46
C THR A 91 11.41 1.36 -8.70
N LEU A 92 11.61 0.13 -9.20
CA LEU A 92 10.52 -0.80 -9.49
C LEU A 92 9.88 -1.44 -8.25
N ARG A 93 10.50 -1.36 -7.07
CA ARG A 93 9.92 -1.92 -5.84
C ARG A 93 8.59 -1.26 -5.44
N ILE A 94 8.48 0.06 -5.58
CA ILE A 94 7.27 0.80 -5.21
C ILE A 94 6.09 0.43 -6.13
N PRO A 95 6.21 0.50 -7.47
CA PRO A 95 5.16 0.04 -8.38
C PRO A 95 4.77 -1.41 -8.13
N THR A 96 5.75 -2.29 -7.91
CA THR A 96 5.50 -3.73 -7.66
C THR A 96 4.70 -3.93 -6.38
N PHE A 97 5.03 -3.25 -5.29
CA PHE A 97 4.27 -3.27 -4.05
C PHE A 97 2.81 -2.79 -4.25
N PHE A 98 2.64 -1.63 -4.91
CA PHE A 98 1.33 -1.03 -5.16
C PHE A 98 0.44 -1.91 -6.05
N GLY A 99 1.03 -2.62 -7.03
CA GLY A 99 0.31 -3.57 -7.87
C GLY A 99 -0.03 -4.88 -7.15
N LEU A 100 0.93 -5.46 -6.41
CA LEU A 100 0.76 -6.75 -5.73
C LEU A 100 -0.28 -6.71 -4.61
N MET A 101 -0.35 -5.62 -3.86
CA MET A 101 -1.33 -5.42 -2.79
C MET A 101 -2.79 -5.76 -3.21
N PRO A 102 -3.39 -5.04 -4.18
CA PRO A 102 -4.76 -5.33 -4.63
C PRO A 102 -4.88 -6.69 -5.34
N LEU A 103 -3.83 -7.15 -6.02
CA LEU A 103 -3.83 -8.47 -6.67
C LEU A 103 -4.05 -9.58 -5.63
N ILE A 104 -3.23 -9.60 -4.57
CA ILE A 104 -3.33 -10.58 -3.50
C ILE A 104 -4.68 -10.46 -2.78
N PHE A 105 -5.14 -9.23 -2.52
CA PHE A 105 -6.44 -9.00 -1.90
C PHE A 105 -7.58 -9.64 -2.71
N HIS A 106 -7.65 -9.37 -4.02
CA HIS A 106 -8.70 -9.93 -4.87
C HIS A 106 -8.58 -11.45 -5.04
N VAL A 107 -7.37 -11.99 -5.23
CA VAL A 107 -7.15 -13.44 -5.36
C VAL A 107 -7.63 -14.17 -4.11
N ILE A 108 -7.29 -13.66 -2.92
CA ILE A 108 -7.66 -14.30 -1.66
C ILE A 108 -9.14 -14.13 -1.36
N ARG A 109 -9.70 -12.91 -1.52
CA ARG A 109 -11.13 -12.66 -1.33
C ARG A 109 -11.99 -13.51 -2.27
N CYS A 110 -11.60 -13.64 -3.54
CA CYS A 110 -12.30 -14.46 -4.53
C CYS A 110 -12.15 -15.96 -4.27
N SER A 111 -10.99 -16.40 -3.78
CA SER A 111 -10.77 -17.79 -3.38
C SER A 111 -11.62 -18.14 -2.17
N LEU A 112 -11.64 -17.30 -1.13
CA LEU A 112 -12.47 -17.49 0.06
C LEU A 112 -13.97 -17.41 -0.24
N ASN A 113 -14.36 -16.64 -1.26
CA ASN A 113 -15.73 -16.60 -1.76
C ASN A 113 -16.24 -17.89 -2.38
N ARG A 114 -15.35 -18.83 -2.72
CA ARG A 114 -15.74 -20.16 -3.18
C ARG A 114 -16.07 -21.09 -2.02
N LEU A 115 -15.74 -20.71 -0.78
CA LEU A 115 -16.08 -21.47 0.41
C LEU A 115 -17.38 -20.90 1.02
N PRO A 116 -18.50 -21.65 1.01
CA PRO A 116 -19.80 -21.18 1.49
C PRO A 116 -19.88 -20.95 3.02
N TRP A 117 -18.87 -21.38 3.77
CA TRP A 117 -18.89 -21.43 5.25
C TRP A 117 -18.29 -20.19 5.93
N SER A 118 -17.86 -19.19 5.18
CA SER A 118 -17.06 -18.08 5.70
C SER A 118 -17.84 -16.77 5.77
N ASP A 119 -17.91 -16.16 6.95
CA ASP A 119 -18.51 -14.84 7.15
C ASP A 119 -17.76 -13.76 6.35
N THR A 120 -18.53 -12.79 5.84
CA THR A 120 -18.07 -11.61 5.11
C THR A 120 -16.98 -10.84 5.85
N MET A 121 -17.10 -10.69 7.18
CA MET A 121 -16.12 -10.00 8.00
C MET A 121 -14.79 -10.76 8.02
N PHE A 122 -14.85 -12.07 8.28
CA PHE A 122 -13.66 -12.93 8.30
C PHE A 122 -12.93 -12.90 6.96
N ARG A 123 -13.66 -13.04 5.85
CA ARG A 123 -13.10 -12.98 4.49
C ARG A 123 -12.34 -11.68 4.21
N ASN A 124 -12.93 -10.55 4.58
CA ASN A 124 -12.32 -9.23 4.36
C ASN A 124 -11.08 -9.04 5.23
N VAL A 125 -11.12 -9.49 6.49
CA VAL A 125 -9.96 -9.43 7.40
C VAL A 125 -8.83 -10.31 6.89
N THR A 126 -9.09 -11.57 6.52
CA THR A 126 -8.05 -12.48 6.01
C THR A 126 -7.46 -11.98 4.70
N ALA A 127 -8.28 -11.47 3.78
CA ALA A 127 -7.80 -10.92 2.52
C ALA A 127 -6.96 -9.65 2.76
N GLY A 128 -7.37 -8.79 3.69
CA GLY A 128 -6.62 -7.61 4.11
C GLY A 128 -5.25 -7.98 4.70
N THR A 129 -5.23 -8.85 5.71
CA THR A 129 -3.99 -9.32 6.35
C THR A 129 -3.06 -9.98 5.34
N ALA A 130 -3.60 -10.83 4.46
CA ALA A 130 -2.82 -11.51 3.46
C ALA A 130 -2.25 -10.55 2.39
N SER A 131 -3.02 -9.55 1.96
CA SER A 131 -2.51 -8.48 1.10
C SER A 131 -1.37 -7.73 1.77
N GLY A 132 -1.42 -7.53 3.09
CA GLY A 132 -0.37 -6.95 3.92
C GLY A 132 1.03 -7.54 3.65
N PHE A 133 1.11 -8.85 3.38
CA PHE A 133 2.38 -9.53 3.07
C PHE A 133 3.02 -9.08 1.75
N ALA A 134 2.29 -8.41 0.84
CA ALA A 134 2.91 -7.77 -0.32
C ALA A 134 3.97 -6.73 0.07
N MET A 135 3.93 -6.19 1.31
CA MET A 135 4.98 -5.32 1.85
C MET A 135 6.35 -5.99 1.92
N LEU A 136 6.42 -7.33 1.96
CA LEU A 136 7.69 -8.05 1.89
C LEU A 136 8.43 -7.83 0.55
N ALA A 137 7.72 -7.52 -0.53
CA ALA A 137 8.32 -7.15 -1.81
C ALA A 137 9.03 -5.78 -1.76
N PHE A 138 8.68 -4.94 -0.78
CA PHE A 138 9.32 -3.65 -0.52
C PHE A 138 9.67 -3.48 0.97
N PRO A 139 10.80 -4.08 1.41
CA PRO A 139 11.20 -4.05 2.81
C PRO A 139 11.76 -2.66 3.18
N ASN A 140 10.87 -1.71 3.45
CA ASN A 140 11.21 -0.40 4.01
C ASN A 140 10.49 -0.22 5.35
N VAL A 141 11.25 -0.37 6.44
CA VAL A 141 10.74 -0.31 7.82
C VAL A 141 10.02 1.01 8.10
N SER A 142 10.54 2.14 7.60
CA SER A 142 9.92 3.44 7.83
C SER A 142 8.54 3.55 7.19
N ILE A 143 8.37 2.98 6.00
CA ILE A 143 7.08 3.01 5.28
C ILE A 143 6.13 1.96 5.88
N ALA A 144 6.62 0.79 6.26
CA ALA A 144 5.84 -0.22 6.95
C ALA A 144 5.29 0.30 8.29
N MET A 145 6.13 0.96 9.10
CA MET A 145 5.72 1.56 10.36
C MET A 145 4.67 2.67 10.14
N TYR A 146 4.84 3.51 9.13
CA TYR A 146 3.86 4.55 8.79
C TYR A 146 2.51 3.96 8.37
N VAL A 147 2.53 2.93 7.50
CA VAL A 147 1.31 2.25 7.05
C VAL A 147 0.61 1.55 8.22
N MET A 148 1.36 0.88 9.10
CA MET A 148 0.84 0.26 10.31
C MET A 148 0.16 1.30 11.21
N TRP A 149 0.83 2.43 11.45
CA TRP A 149 0.28 3.53 12.24
C TRP A 149 -1.03 4.07 11.65
N LYS A 150 -1.05 4.34 10.33
CA LYS A 150 -2.26 4.77 9.63
C LYS A 150 -3.37 3.72 9.67
N ALA A 151 -3.05 2.43 9.66
CA ALA A 151 -4.05 1.38 9.81
C ALA A 151 -4.71 1.42 11.20
N ILE A 152 -3.91 1.56 12.27
CA ILE A 152 -4.42 1.72 13.64
C ILE A 152 -5.33 2.94 13.75
N GLU A 153 -4.91 4.07 13.18
CA GLU A 153 -5.70 5.31 13.15
C GLU A 153 -7.05 5.11 12.45
N ILE A 154 -7.07 4.46 11.28
CA ILE A 154 -8.30 4.18 10.54
C ILE A 154 -9.22 3.25 11.33
N ILE A 155 -8.67 2.19 11.93
CA ILE A 155 -9.45 1.24 12.75
C ILE A 155 -10.06 1.96 13.95
N TYR A 156 -9.30 2.80 14.64
CA TYR A 156 -9.79 3.58 15.77
C TYR A 156 -10.98 4.47 15.35
N PHE A 157 -10.85 5.25 14.28
CA PHE A 157 -11.93 6.09 13.80
C PHE A 157 -13.15 5.29 13.30
N ASP A 158 -12.94 4.11 12.72
CA ASP A 158 -14.03 3.22 12.33
C ASP A 158 -14.80 2.69 13.54
N LEU A 159 -14.10 2.27 14.60
CA LEU A 159 -14.72 1.84 15.86
C LEU A 159 -15.47 2.97 16.57
N VAL A 160 -14.95 4.20 16.52
CA VAL A 160 -15.63 5.38 17.05
C VAL A 160 -16.92 5.66 16.27
N LYS A 161 -16.89 5.55 14.93
CA LYS A 161 -18.09 5.71 14.08
C LYS A 161 -19.14 4.63 14.34
N GLN A 162 -18.73 3.40 14.66
CA GLN A 162 -19.63 2.32 15.05
C GLN A 162 -20.20 2.50 16.48
N GLY A 163 -19.82 3.55 17.20
CA GLY A 163 -20.28 3.81 18.57
C GLY A 163 -19.68 2.89 19.63
N LYS A 164 -18.68 2.07 19.29
CA LYS A 164 -18.02 1.13 20.22
C LYS A 164 -16.98 1.80 21.10
N LEU A 165 -16.35 2.87 20.61
CA LEU A 165 -15.37 3.66 21.34
C LEU A 165 -15.81 5.12 21.41
N ARG A 166 -15.58 5.77 22.55
CA ARG A 166 -15.78 7.21 22.68
C ARG A 166 -14.61 7.94 22.03
N ALA A 167 -14.90 8.99 21.27
CA ALA A 167 -13.87 9.88 20.74
C ALA A 167 -13.08 10.48 21.92
N LEU A 168 -11.79 10.17 21.99
CA LEU A 168 -10.88 10.77 22.96
C LEU A 168 -10.47 12.14 22.43
N PRO A 169 -10.83 13.24 23.11
CA PRO A 169 -10.26 14.54 22.78
C PRO A 169 -8.74 14.49 23.00
N TYR A 170 -7.97 14.98 22.02
CA TYR A 170 -6.50 15.02 22.06
C TYR A 170 -5.80 13.64 22.16
N GLY A 171 -6.43 12.57 21.65
CA GLY A 171 -5.83 11.23 21.66
C GLY A 171 -4.53 11.13 20.88
N ASP A 172 -4.37 11.94 19.83
CA ASP A 172 -3.14 12.13 19.06
C ASP A 172 -2.01 12.71 19.92
N LEU A 173 -2.30 13.71 20.74
CA LEU A 173 -1.33 14.33 21.66
C LEU A 173 -0.88 13.36 22.75
N LEU A 174 -1.82 12.61 23.35
CA LEU A 174 -1.49 11.59 24.34
C LEU A 174 -0.57 10.52 23.74
N LEU A 175 -0.92 10.02 22.56
CA LEU A 175 -0.15 8.95 21.94
C LEU A 175 1.22 9.43 21.46
N TYR A 176 1.30 10.66 20.95
CA TYR A 176 2.57 11.32 20.68
C TYR A 176 3.42 11.42 21.95
N THR A 177 2.86 11.90 23.05
CA THR A 177 3.57 12.08 24.33
C THR A 177 4.12 10.75 24.86
N VAL A 178 3.30 9.70 24.85
CA VAL A 178 3.70 8.35 25.26
C VAL A 178 4.77 7.78 24.33
N SER A 179 4.64 7.96 23.02
CA SER A 179 5.63 7.50 22.04
C SER A 179 6.98 8.20 22.22
N THR A 180 6.97 9.53 22.38
CA THR A 180 8.20 10.30 22.63
C THR A 180 8.82 9.94 23.98
N GLY A 181 8.01 9.75 25.03
CA GLY A 181 8.48 9.32 26.34
C GLY A 181 9.15 7.94 26.28
N TYR A 182 8.54 6.99 25.56
CA TYR A 182 9.11 5.66 25.35
C TYR A 182 10.44 5.72 24.60
N VAL A 183 10.53 6.50 23.52
CA VAL A 183 11.77 6.67 22.76
C VAL A 183 12.87 7.30 23.62
N LEU A 184 12.55 8.35 24.38
CA LEU A 184 13.50 8.99 25.31
C LEU A 184 13.98 8.01 26.40
N TRP A 185 13.07 7.23 26.97
CA TRP A 185 13.42 6.20 27.95
C TRP A 185 14.36 5.13 27.36
N GLN A 186 14.09 4.67 26.14
CA GLN A 186 14.95 3.73 25.41
C GLN A 186 16.34 4.32 25.12
N ILE A 187 16.44 5.61 24.83
CA ILE A 187 17.74 6.30 24.64
C ILE A 187 18.56 6.25 25.94
N THR A 188 17.93 6.45 27.09
CA THR A 188 18.62 6.47 28.39
C THR A 188 19.13 5.10 28.81
N ILE A 189 18.35 4.03 28.56
CA ILE A 189 18.71 2.68 29.02
C ILE A 189 19.61 1.95 27.99
N GLU A 190 19.24 1.95 26.71
CA GLU A 190 19.94 1.20 25.67
C GLU A 190 20.07 2.04 24.37
N PRO A 191 21.01 3.01 24.31
CA PRO A 191 21.19 3.88 23.14
C PRO A 191 21.60 3.12 21.87
N GLN A 192 22.15 1.91 22.03
CA GLN A 192 22.53 1.01 20.94
C GLN A 192 21.35 0.38 20.18
N ALA A 193 20.16 0.31 20.80
CA ALA A 193 18.95 -0.23 20.17
C ALA A 193 18.34 0.73 19.14
N ILE A 194 18.75 2.00 19.15
CA ILE A 194 18.18 3.05 18.32
C ILE A 194 18.93 3.19 17.00
N ARG A 195 18.17 3.54 15.94
CA ARG A 195 18.74 3.81 14.62
C ARG A 195 19.84 4.86 14.74
N LYS A 196 21.07 4.49 14.36
CA LYS A 196 22.28 5.34 14.45
C LYS A 196 22.09 6.77 13.92
N GLY A 197 21.29 6.95 12.87
CA GLY A 197 20.96 8.27 12.33
C GLY A 197 20.17 9.16 13.30
N TYR A 198 19.21 8.59 14.02
CA TYR A 198 18.41 9.32 15.03
C TYR A 198 19.26 9.65 16.26
N LEU A 199 20.10 8.71 16.70
CA LEU A 199 21.06 8.97 17.77
C LEU A 199 22.03 10.10 17.40
N LYS A 200 22.57 10.11 16.18
CA LYS A 200 23.45 11.17 15.69
C LYS A 200 22.76 12.53 15.63
N PHE A 201 21.47 12.56 15.29
CA PHE A 201 20.66 13.78 15.32
C PHE A 201 20.49 14.31 16.75
N LEU A 202 20.16 13.44 17.70
CA LEU A 202 20.01 13.83 19.10
C LEU A 202 21.32 14.30 19.73
N LEU A 203 22.43 13.57 19.47
CA LEU A 203 23.76 14.00 19.87
C LEU A 203 24.12 15.36 19.24
N GLY A 204 23.71 15.62 18.00
CA GLY A 204 23.85 16.94 17.39
C GLY A 204 23.13 18.05 18.14
N LEU A 205 21.94 17.77 18.71
CA LEU A 205 21.17 18.72 19.51
C LEU A 205 21.72 18.91 20.93
N THR A 206 22.31 17.88 21.53
CA THR A 206 22.88 17.93 22.89
C THR A 206 24.34 18.42 22.92
N GLY A 207 24.92 18.78 21.76
CA GLY A 207 26.31 19.18 21.68
C GLY A 207 27.28 18.01 21.88
N ASN A 208 26.86 16.82 21.44
CA ASN A 208 27.58 15.55 21.51
C ASN A 208 27.82 15.06 22.96
N ARG A 209 26.83 15.33 23.83
CA ARG A 209 26.80 14.98 25.25
C ARG A 209 25.62 14.06 25.55
#